data_AF-A0A7X9A6J0-F1
#
_entry.id   AF-A0A7X9A6J0-F1
#
_cell.length_a   1.000
_cell.length_b   1.000
_cell.length_c   1.000
_cell.angle_alpha   90.00
_cell.angle_beta   90.00
_cell.angle_gamma   90.00
#
_symmetry.space_group_name_H-M   'P 1'
#
loop_
_entity.id
_entity.type
_entity.pdbx_description
1 polymer ?
#
loop_
_entity_poly.entity_id
_entity_poly.type
_entity_poly.pdbx_seq_one_letter_code
_entity_poly.pdbx_strand_id
1 'polypeptide(L)'
;MMKNILIKGLVLLGILVLFLGACACGSSPNGEDVGQVLDLTGAPDEENTKAPVEGDVAEGDKQVELKQEIDAEKVSQEKAQAPPAALPKEADTKGEDKNLALAQPEKPVLAEQVTLRVTKNFGREIIFHETVPIKKDWTVMDLLQAHLEVETKWDGGFVNGINGLESEKGGIRKERQDWFFYVNGVCADGGAAAYRLQSNDQVWWDYHLWNNMGSAISALVGSYPEPFIHSYRGKGGPVTVMSSPQDQHLAEKTVKALKAQGAAKVAIGSLDVAAMENRKGPVLVLGVWDDLKEITWLAKFNEAYRKTGMGVHFTDGGVELFTSHGELGETVKESAGIIAATGAGLGDENPLWLLVGTDAQGLNEAVKILTESPKKISGMYQAAVVSGKVLRLPLEPK
;
A
#
# COMPACT_ATOMS: atom_id res chain seq x y z
N MET A 1 -36.81 -44.47 -62.26
CA MET A 1 -35.51 -44.92 -61.71
C MET A 1 -35.39 -44.36 -60.29
N MET A 2 -35.82 -45.16 -59.30
CA MET A 2 -34.96 -45.73 -58.23
C MET A 2 -34.44 -44.63 -57.27
N LYS A 3 -35.12 -44.28 -56.17
CA LYS A 3 -35.25 -44.98 -54.85
C LYS A 3 -33.90 -45.40 -54.23
N ASN A 4 -33.58 -44.85 -53.06
CA ASN A 4 -33.07 -45.52 -51.85
C ASN A 4 -33.13 -44.52 -50.67
N ILE A 5 -34.04 -44.66 -49.69
CA ILE A 5 -33.99 -45.48 -48.44
C ILE A 5 -33.06 -44.82 -47.38
N LEU A 6 -33.53 -44.12 -46.34
CA LEU A 6 -34.26 -44.48 -45.10
C LEU A 6 -33.35 -44.97 -43.93
N ILE A 7 -33.54 -44.34 -42.74
CA ILE A 7 -33.50 -44.87 -41.35
C ILE A 7 -32.32 -44.52 -40.39
N LYS A 8 -32.75 -43.94 -39.23
CA LYS A 8 -32.21 -43.88 -37.83
C LYS A 8 -30.88 -43.13 -37.64
N GLY A 9 -30.73 -42.12 -36.78
CA GLY A 9 -31.46 -41.76 -35.57
C GLY A 9 -30.46 -41.76 -34.41
N LEU A 10 -30.01 -40.59 -33.94
CA LEU A 10 -29.67 -40.37 -32.53
C LEU A 10 -29.56 -38.88 -32.24
N VAL A 11 -30.35 -38.47 -31.26
CA VAL A 11 -30.27 -37.20 -30.55
C VAL A 11 -28.97 -37.18 -29.76
N LEU A 12 -28.13 -36.17 -29.94
CA LEU A 12 -27.34 -35.64 -28.83
C LEU A 12 -27.15 -34.13 -29.02
N LEU A 13 -27.89 -33.41 -28.19
CA LEU A 13 -27.79 -31.98 -27.96
C LEU A 13 -26.46 -31.72 -27.25
N GLY A 14 -25.48 -31.16 -27.95
CA GLY A 14 -24.20 -30.72 -27.40
C GLY A 14 -23.99 -29.27 -27.77
N ILE A 15 -24.35 -28.39 -26.83
CA ILE A 15 -24.17 -26.94 -26.92
C ILE A 15 -22.67 -26.64 -27.07
N LEU A 16 -22.30 -26.16 -28.26
CA LEU A 16 -20.98 -25.59 -28.54
C LEU A 16 -20.98 -24.14 -28.03
N VAL A 17 -20.61 -23.92 -26.76
CA VAL A 17 -20.20 -22.59 -26.29
C VAL A 17 -18.71 -22.46 -26.54
N LEU A 18 -18.37 -21.72 -27.59
CA LEU A 18 -17.05 -21.14 -27.79
C LEU A 18 -16.82 -20.11 -26.67
N PHE A 19 -16.08 -20.49 -25.63
CA PHE A 19 -15.47 -19.52 -24.71
C PHE A 19 -14.23 -18.92 -25.40
N LEU A 20 -14.45 -17.81 -26.12
CA LEU A 20 -13.40 -16.84 -26.42
C LEU A 20 -13.14 -16.04 -25.14
N GLY A 21 -12.24 -16.53 -24.30
CA GLY A 21 -11.62 -15.75 -23.23
C GLY A 21 -10.62 -14.76 -23.84
N ALA A 22 -11.11 -13.66 -24.39
CA ALA A 22 -10.27 -12.54 -24.76
C ALA A 22 -9.86 -11.78 -23.49
N CYS A 23 -8.56 -11.77 -23.20
CA CYS A 23 -7.93 -10.72 -22.41
C CYS A 23 -8.28 -9.38 -23.06
N ALA A 24 -9.19 -8.62 -22.45
CA ALA A 24 -9.50 -7.27 -22.88
C ALA A 24 -8.60 -6.28 -22.12
N CYS A 25 -7.37 -6.12 -22.62
CA CYS A 25 -6.77 -4.80 -22.67
C CYS A 25 -7.67 -3.94 -23.56
N GLY A 26 -8.35 -2.97 -22.96
CA GLY A 26 -9.26 -2.07 -23.65
C GLY A 26 -9.29 -0.72 -22.96
N SER A 27 -8.27 0.11 -23.24
CA SER A 27 -8.34 1.55 -23.00
C SER A 27 -9.47 2.12 -23.85
N SER A 28 -10.59 2.49 -23.21
CA SER A 28 -11.68 3.19 -23.88
C SER A 28 -11.43 4.70 -23.84
N PRO A 29 -11.41 5.41 -24.98
CA PRO A 29 -11.27 6.86 -25.02
C PRO A 29 -12.67 7.48 -24.89
N ASN A 30 -13.24 7.44 -23.69
CA ASN A 30 -14.37 8.27 -23.26
C ASN A 30 -14.51 8.11 -21.75
N GLY A 31 -13.94 9.07 -21.02
CA GLY A 31 -14.00 9.12 -19.55
C GLY A 31 -15.39 9.51 -19.09
N GLU A 32 -16.24 8.52 -18.85
CA GLU A 32 -17.19 8.59 -17.76
C GLU A 32 -16.47 8.04 -16.52
N ASP A 33 -16.33 8.88 -15.50
CA ASP A 33 -15.77 8.55 -14.20
C ASP A 33 -16.73 7.59 -13.47
N VAL A 34 -16.65 6.30 -13.81
CA VAL A 34 -17.30 5.25 -13.05
C VAL A 34 -16.47 5.08 -11.79
N GLY A 35 -16.75 5.91 -10.78
CA GLY A 35 -16.06 5.86 -9.49
C GLY A 35 -16.01 4.42 -8.99
N GLN A 36 -14.82 3.95 -8.64
CA GLN A 36 -14.66 2.63 -8.04
C GLN A 36 -15.45 2.62 -6.73
N VAL A 37 -16.41 1.71 -6.61
CA VAL A 37 -17.20 1.50 -5.38
C VAL A 37 -16.56 0.36 -4.62
N LEU A 38 -16.43 0.50 -3.29
CA LEU A 38 -15.97 -0.57 -2.42
C LEU A 38 -16.88 -1.80 -2.56
N ASP A 39 -16.31 -2.96 -2.92
CA ASP A 39 -17.05 -4.22 -2.88
C ASP A 39 -17.22 -4.70 -1.44
N LEU A 40 -18.45 -4.57 -0.94
CA LEU A 40 -18.84 -4.98 0.41
C LEU A 40 -19.66 -6.27 0.42
N THR A 41 -19.64 -7.05 -0.66
CA THR A 41 -20.23 -8.39 -0.61
C THR A 41 -19.42 -9.20 0.40
N GLY A 42 -20.06 -9.75 1.44
CA GLY A 42 -19.38 -10.39 2.58
C GLY A 42 -18.31 -11.41 2.16
N ALA A 43 -17.33 -11.63 3.03
CA ALA A 43 -16.33 -12.67 2.81
C ALA A 43 -17.04 -14.03 2.73
N PRO A 44 -16.80 -14.86 1.70
CA PRO A 44 -17.25 -16.25 1.74
C PRO A 44 -16.50 -16.98 2.88
N ASP A 45 -17.23 -17.81 3.62
CA ASP A 45 -16.63 -18.78 4.55
C ASP A 45 -15.56 -19.62 3.81
N GLU A 46 -14.51 -20.06 4.53
CA GLU A 46 -13.26 -20.69 4.06
C GLU A 46 -13.40 -21.98 3.19
N GLU A 47 -14.54 -22.29 2.60
CA GLU A 47 -14.74 -23.48 1.78
C GLU A 47 -14.59 -23.21 0.27
N ASN A 48 -13.49 -22.57 -0.18
CA ASN A 48 -13.07 -22.72 -1.58
C ASN A 48 -11.61 -22.35 -1.90
N THR A 49 -10.62 -22.93 -1.22
CA THR A 49 -9.23 -22.93 -1.73
C THR A 49 -8.95 -24.18 -2.55
N LYS A 50 -9.60 -24.30 -3.72
CA LYS A 50 -9.05 -25.03 -4.87
C LYS A 50 -9.41 -24.29 -6.16
N ALA A 51 -8.59 -23.32 -6.52
CA ALA A 51 -8.52 -22.90 -7.92
C ALA A 51 -7.92 -24.06 -8.76
N PRO A 52 -8.36 -24.27 -10.02
CA PRO A 52 -7.95 -25.40 -10.83
C PRO A 52 -6.48 -25.29 -11.22
N VAL A 53 -5.72 -26.37 -10.99
CA VAL A 53 -4.39 -26.56 -11.57
C VAL A 53 -4.60 -26.95 -13.03
N GLU A 54 -4.45 -26.01 -13.96
CA GLU A 54 -4.19 -26.38 -15.36
C GLU A 54 -2.81 -27.03 -15.43
N GLY A 55 -2.81 -28.28 -15.90
CA GLY A 55 -1.66 -29.16 -15.88
C GLY A 55 -0.69 -28.90 -17.02
N ASP A 56 0.60 -29.00 -16.71
CA ASP A 56 1.65 -29.24 -17.70
C ASP A 56 1.96 -30.73 -17.81
N VAL A 57 2.21 -31.15 -19.04
CA VAL A 57 2.45 -32.52 -19.47
C VAL A 57 3.95 -32.84 -19.44
N ALA A 58 4.26 -33.97 -18.83
CA ALA A 58 5.37 -34.92 -19.05
C ALA A 58 6.85 -34.46 -18.95
N GLU A 59 7.43 -34.90 -17.83
CA GLU A 59 8.62 -35.78 -17.70
C GLU A 59 9.79 -35.68 -18.70
N GLY A 60 10.97 -35.51 -18.10
CA GLY A 60 12.26 -35.83 -18.68
C GLY A 60 13.36 -35.81 -17.62
N ASP A 61 13.44 -36.90 -16.84
CA ASP A 61 14.47 -37.19 -15.83
C ASP A 61 15.90 -36.96 -16.34
N LYS A 62 16.75 -36.39 -15.47
CA LYS A 62 18.12 -36.89 -15.22
C LYS A 62 18.69 -36.32 -13.93
N GLN A 63 18.84 -37.21 -12.95
CA GLN A 63 19.69 -37.07 -11.78
C GLN A 63 21.15 -36.78 -12.18
N VAL A 64 21.78 -35.80 -11.53
CA VAL A 64 23.21 -35.87 -11.21
C VAL A 64 23.41 -35.35 -9.79
N GLU A 65 23.77 -36.28 -8.93
CA GLU A 65 24.38 -36.12 -7.61
C GLU A 65 25.81 -35.58 -7.79
N LEU A 66 26.26 -34.57 -7.04
CA LEU A 66 27.65 -34.51 -6.57
C LEU A 66 27.85 -33.58 -5.36
N LYS A 67 28.05 -34.25 -4.22
CA LYS A 67 28.90 -33.99 -3.04
C LYS A 67 29.50 -32.60 -2.76
N GLN A 68 29.35 -32.25 -1.49
CA GLN A 68 30.14 -31.32 -0.69
C GLN A 68 31.66 -31.56 -0.82
N GLU A 69 32.43 -30.48 -0.74
CA GLU A 69 33.70 -30.47 0.00
C GLU A 69 33.98 -29.08 0.57
N ILE A 70 34.51 -29.10 1.78
CA ILE A 70 34.84 -27.99 2.68
C ILE A 70 36.34 -27.83 2.53
N ASP A 71 36.87 -26.61 2.54
CA ASP A 71 38.22 -26.39 3.06
C ASP A 71 38.38 -25.00 3.67
N ALA A 72 39.08 -25.00 4.80
CA ALA A 72 39.37 -23.88 5.68
C ALA A 72 40.86 -23.50 5.63
N GLU A 73 41.18 -22.37 6.28
CA GLU A 73 42.50 -21.75 6.50
C GLU A 73 43.08 -20.94 5.30
N LYS A 74 43.69 -19.75 5.45
CA LYS A 74 44.36 -19.16 6.62
C LYS A 74 44.55 -17.63 6.48
N VAL A 75 44.35 -16.97 7.61
CA VAL A 75 44.99 -15.77 8.21
C VAL A 75 46.18 -15.13 7.46
N SER A 76 46.13 -13.79 7.31
CA SER A 76 47.23 -12.91 7.77
C SER A 76 46.77 -11.45 7.91
N GLN A 77 47.06 -10.92 9.11
CA GLN A 77 46.93 -9.53 9.55
C GLN A 77 48.06 -8.69 8.96
N GLU A 78 47.80 -7.43 8.58
CA GLU A 78 48.76 -6.35 8.84
C GLU A 78 48.05 -5.01 8.99
N LYS A 79 48.72 -4.13 9.74
CA LYS A 79 48.22 -3.06 10.59
C LYS A 79 48.63 -1.70 10.01
N ALA A 80 47.72 -0.75 10.16
CA ALA A 80 47.86 0.71 10.24
C ALA A 80 49.21 1.38 9.85
N GLN A 81 49.13 2.43 9.01
CA GLN A 81 49.52 3.79 9.44
C GLN A 81 49.11 4.89 8.46
N ALA A 82 48.41 5.91 8.98
CA ALA A 82 48.36 7.26 8.42
C ALA A 82 49.72 7.97 8.59
N PRO A 83 50.03 9.04 7.84
CA PRO A 83 49.76 10.41 8.33
C PRO A 83 49.60 11.47 7.18
N PRO A 84 49.64 12.79 7.44
CA PRO A 84 48.64 13.61 8.11
C PRO A 84 48.14 14.78 7.23
N ALA A 85 47.13 15.50 7.76
CA ALA A 85 46.59 16.74 7.22
C ALA A 85 47.55 17.94 7.39
N ALA A 86 47.52 18.86 6.41
CA ALA A 86 47.90 20.27 6.58
C ALA A 86 47.09 21.16 5.61
N LEU A 87 46.39 22.16 6.15
CA LEU A 87 45.75 23.31 5.46
C LEU A 87 46.65 24.56 5.63
N PRO A 88 46.33 25.73 5.04
CA PRO A 88 46.71 26.17 3.69
C PRO A 88 47.66 27.40 3.75
N LYS A 89 48.16 27.86 2.59
CA LYS A 89 48.83 29.18 2.47
C LYS A 89 48.10 30.04 1.44
N GLU A 90 47.70 31.23 1.89
CA GLU A 90 47.26 32.35 1.07
C GLU A 90 48.43 32.90 0.23
N ALA A 91 48.12 33.31 -1.00
CA ALA A 91 48.86 34.34 -1.71
C ALA A 91 47.91 35.06 -2.68
N ASP A 92 47.75 36.36 -2.42
CA ASP A 92 47.17 37.38 -3.29
C ASP A 92 47.87 37.43 -4.66
N THR A 93 47.12 37.67 -5.74
CA THR A 93 47.46 38.68 -6.76
C THR A 93 46.32 38.94 -7.76
N LYS A 94 45.90 40.21 -7.74
CA LYS A 94 45.20 41.04 -8.75
C LYS A 94 45.10 40.53 -10.21
N GLY A 95 43.86 40.60 -10.71
CA GLY A 95 43.49 41.46 -11.84
C GLY A 95 43.32 40.79 -13.20
N GLU A 96 42.08 40.74 -13.70
CA GLU A 96 41.70 41.32 -15.00
C GLU A 96 40.18 41.18 -15.27
N ASP A 97 39.58 42.31 -15.64
CA ASP A 97 38.17 42.52 -15.94
C ASP A 97 37.70 41.79 -17.19
N LYS A 98 36.63 40.98 -17.08
CA LYS A 98 35.69 40.73 -18.19
C LYS A 98 34.25 40.61 -17.68
N ASN A 99 33.54 41.74 -17.78
CA ASN A 99 32.12 41.89 -18.14
C ASN A 99 31.18 40.71 -17.78
N LEU A 100 30.68 40.70 -16.54
CA LEU A 100 29.59 39.82 -16.11
C LEU A 100 28.34 40.68 -15.91
N ALA A 101 27.39 40.56 -16.83
CA ALA A 101 26.02 40.99 -16.60
C ALA A 101 25.53 40.35 -15.30
N LEU A 102 25.06 41.20 -14.37
CA LEU A 102 24.51 40.78 -13.09
C LEU A 102 23.23 39.97 -13.34
N ALA A 103 23.39 38.65 -13.48
CA ALA A 103 22.30 37.71 -13.28
C ALA A 103 21.83 37.89 -11.84
N GLN A 104 20.56 38.24 -11.68
CA GLN A 104 19.92 38.25 -10.37
C GLN A 104 20.12 36.86 -9.75
N PRO A 105 20.45 36.74 -8.46
CA PRO A 105 20.52 35.43 -7.84
C PRO A 105 19.12 34.80 -7.94
N GLU A 106 18.99 33.81 -8.83
CA GLU A 106 17.85 32.91 -8.81
C GLU A 106 17.75 32.40 -7.37
N LYS A 107 16.60 32.64 -6.73
CA LYS A 107 16.29 32.00 -5.45
C LYS A 107 16.64 30.52 -5.59
N PRO A 108 17.34 29.89 -4.64
CA PRO A 108 17.59 28.46 -4.72
C PRO A 108 16.23 27.78 -4.91
N VAL A 109 16.01 27.22 -6.09
CA VAL A 109 14.87 26.33 -6.31
C VAL A 109 15.15 25.20 -5.34
N LEU A 110 14.36 25.12 -4.26
CA LEU A 110 14.45 23.98 -3.35
C LEU A 110 14.28 22.77 -4.26
N ALA A 111 15.32 21.92 -4.32
CA ALA A 111 15.29 20.77 -5.20
C ALA A 111 14.02 19.98 -4.88
N GLU A 112 13.21 19.71 -5.90
CA GLU A 112 12.06 18.82 -5.73
C GLU A 112 12.58 17.52 -5.13
N GLN A 113 11.91 17.03 -4.10
CA GLN A 113 12.37 15.89 -3.30
C GLN A 113 11.21 14.96 -3.01
N VAL A 114 11.50 13.68 -2.81
CA VAL A 114 10.53 12.66 -2.41
C VAL A 114 11.11 11.84 -1.28
N THR A 115 10.27 11.17 -0.52
CA THR A 115 10.74 10.15 0.43
C THR A 115 10.58 8.79 -0.20
N LEU A 116 11.69 8.06 -0.37
CA LEU A 116 11.69 6.67 -0.79
C LEU A 116 11.88 5.77 0.43
N ARG A 117 10.91 4.90 0.69
CA ARG A 117 10.96 3.85 1.69
C ARG A 117 10.87 2.50 0.98
N VAL A 118 11.79 1.59 1.29
CA VAL A 118 11.76 0.20 0.84
C VAL A 118 11.87 -0.69 2.07
N THR A 119 10.90 -1.58 2.22
CA THR A 119 10.80 -2.48 3.38
C THR A 119 10.43 -3.88 2.94
N LYS A 120 10.43 -4.80 3.89
CA LYS A 120 9.76 -6.09 3.76
C LYS A 120 8.94 -6.40 5.00
N ASN A 121 8.08 -7.41 4.89
CA ASN A 121 7.26 -7.95 5.97
C ASN A 121 6.28 -6.90 6.52
N PHE A 122 5.48 -6.29 5.64
CA PHE A 122 4.47 -5.28 6.00
C PHE A 122 5.08 -4.10 6.74
N GLY A 123 6.23 -3.59 6.27
CA GLY A 123 6.94 -2.44 6.85
C GLY A 123 7.73 -2.71 8.13
N ARG A 124 7.96 -3.97 8.51
CA ARG A 124 8.69 -4.34 9.74
C ARG A 124 10.19 -4.17 9.59
N GLU A 125 10.73 -4.59 8.45
CA GLU A 125 12.16 -4.54 8.19
C GLU A 125 12.46 -3.49 7.13
N ILE A 126 13.30 -2.51 7.48
CA ILE A 126 13.70 -1.42 6.57
C ILE A 126 14.92 -1.86 5.77
N ILE A 127 14.80 -1.77 4.45
CA ILE A 127 15.88 -2.03 3.48
C ILE A 127 16.50 -0.69 3.06
N PHE A 128 15.67 0.31 2.79
CA PHE A 128 16.08 1.67 2.41
C PHE A 128 15.07 2.70 2.93
N HIS A 129 15.52 3.86 3.41
CA HIS A 129 14.61 4.94 3.80
C HIS A 129 15.33 6.29 3.81
N GLU A 130 15.13 7.08 2.75
CA GLU A 130 15.74 8.39 2.62
C GLU A 130 14.81 9.38 1.91
N THR A 131 15.01 10.67 2.21
CA THR A 131 14.46 11.75 1.41
C THR A 131 15.51 12.15 0.37
N VAL A 132 15.16 12.03 -0.90
CA VAL A 132 16.09 12.15 -2.02
C VAL A 132 15.60 13.18 -3.03
N PRO A 133 16.51 13.94 -3.66
CA PRO A 133 16.13 14.87 -4.72
C PRO A 133 15.64 14.11 -5.95
N ILE A 134 14.66 14.68 -6.64
CA ILE A 134 14.14 14.16 -7.91
C ILE A 134 14.45 15.12 -9.05
N LYS A 135 14.51 14.58 -10.26
CA LYS A 135 14.56 15.37 -11.48
C LYS A 135 13.15 15.52 -12.05
N LYS A 136 12.99 16.56 -12.86
CA LYS A 136 11.76 16.76 -13.62
C LYS A 136 11.41 15.50 -14.41
N ASP A 137 10.12 15.16 -14.40
CA ASP A 137 9.51 14.04 -15.13
C ASP A 137 9.93 12.63 -14.67
N TRP A 138 10.70 12.51 -13.58
CA TRP A 138 11.03 11.21 -12.98
C TRP A 138 9.78 10.42 -12.61
N THR A 139 9.83 9.13 -12.92
CA THR A 139 8.84 8.14 -12.52
C THR A 139 9.25 7.44 -11.23
N VAL A 140 8.34 6.67 -10.63
CA VAL A 140 8.69 5.80 -9.49
C VAL A 140 9.79 4.80 -9.88
N MET A 141 9.80 4.32 -11.12
CA MET A 141 10.87 3.44 -11.62
C MET A 141 12.21 4.15 -11.70
N ASP A 142 12.26 5.38 -12.24
CA ASP A 142 13.51 6.17 -12.32
C ASP A 142 14.10 6.43 -10.94
N LEU A 143 13.23 6.80 -9.98
CA LEU A 143 13.61 6.97 -8.58
C LEU A 143 14.18 5.69 -8.00
N LEU A 144 13.51 4.55 -8.20
CA LEU A 144 13.95 3.29 -7.65
C LEU A 144 15.32 2.87 -8.21
N GLN A 145 15.49 2.94 -9.54
CA GLN A 145 16.74 2.60 -10.23
C GLN A 145 17.89 3.56 -9.93
N ALA A 146 17.61 4.81 -9.56
CA ALA A 146 18.64 5.79 -9.19
C ALA A 146 19.28 5.47 -7.82
N HIS A 147 18.62 4.69 -6.97
CA HIS A 147 19.04 4.47 -5.59
C HIS A 147 19.29 2.99 -5.24
N LEU A 148 18.74 2.06 -6.00
CA LEU A 148 18.75 0.63 -5.67
C LEU A 148 18.99 -0.21 -6.93
N GLU A 149 19.44 -1.45 -6.74
CA GLU A 149 19.56 -2.42 -7.81
C GLU A 149 18.17 -3.00 -8.10
N VAL A 150 17.67 -2.81 -9.33
CA VAL A 150 16.32 -3.20 -9.73
C VAL A 150 16.37 -4.20 -10.85
N GLU A 151 15.73 -5.35 -10.64
CA GLU A 151 15.45 -6.31 -11.69
C GLU A 151 14.03 -6.13 -12.20
N THR A 152 13.83 -6.23 -13.51
CA THR A 152 12.53 -6.01 -14.15
C THR A 152 12.06 -7.19 -14.99
N LYS A 153 10.73 -7.34 -15.12
CA LYS A 153 10.07 -8.25 -16.07
C LYS A 153 9.14 -7.49 -17.02
N TRP A 154 8.67 -8.19 -18.05
CA TRP A 154 7.70 -7.69 -19.04
C TRP A 154 8.14 -6.36 -19.68
N ASP A 155 9.22 -6.42 -20.45
CA ASP A 155 9.81 -5.28 -21.17
C ASP A 155 10.24 -4.09 -20.29
N GLY A 156 10.52 -4.35 -19.01
CA GLY A 156 11.02 -3.34 -18.08
C GLY A 156 9.93 -2.59 -17.29
N GLY A 157 8.65 -2.87 -17.55
CA GLY A 157 7.53 -2.14 -16.93
C GLY A 157 7.22 -2.55 -15.49
N PHE A 158 7.71 -3.71 -15.05
CA PHE A 158 7.39 -4.30 -13.75
C PHE A 158 8.66 -4.64 -12.97
N VAL A 159 8.69 -4.24 -11.70
CA VAL A 159 9.76 -4.64 -10.77
C VAL A 159 9.56 -6.11 -10.43
N ASN A 160 10.62 -6.90 -10.65
CA ASN A 160 10.72 -8.30 -10.22
C ASN A 160 11.60 -8.44 -8.98
N GLY A 161 12.54 -7.54 -8.73
CA GLY A 161 13.43 -7.65 -7.59
C GLY A 161 14.09 -6.34 -7.24
N ILE A 162 14.41 -6.18 -5.96
CA ILE A 162 15.13 -5.02 -5.43
C ILE A 162 16.26 -5.53 -4.54
N ASN A 163 17.50 -5.14 -4.83
CA ASN A 163 18.71 -5.55 -4.11
C ASN A 163 18.80 -7.08 -3.93
N GLY A 164 18.52 -7.84 -4.99
CA GLY A 164 18.56 -9.31 -5.00
C GLY A 164 17.40 -10.02 -4.30
N LEU A 165 16.41 -9.30 -3.75
CA LEU A 165 15.18 -9.88 -3.22
C LEU A 165 14.11 -9.91 -4.32
N GLU A 166 13.92 -11.08 -4.92
CA GLU A 166 13.00 -11.30 -6.04
C GLU A 166 11.57 -11.68 -5.62
N SER A 167 10.62 -11.31 -6.48
CA SER A 167 9.23 -11.76 -6.45
C SER A 167 9.14 -13.28 -6.58
N GLU A 168 8.42 -13.89 -5.65
CA GLU A 168 8.23 -15.32 -5.56
C GLU A 168 6.84 -15.68 -6.06
N LYS A 169 6.77 -16.47 -7.14
CA LYS A 169 5.50 -16.91 -7.73
C LYS A 169 4.64 -17.79 -6.81
N GLY A 170 5.20 -18.27 -5.71
CA GLY A 170 4.61 -19.30 -4.84
C GLY A 170 4.64 -20.69 -5.48
N GLY A 171 4.13 -21.69 -4.77
CA GLY A 171 4.06 -23.10 -5.17
C GLY A 171 3.47 -23.96 -4.05
N ILE A 172 3.45 -25.29 -4.23
CA ILE A 172 2.81 -26.25 -3.29
C ILE A 172 3.30 -26.09 -1.84
N ARG A 173 4.54 -25.64 -1.65
CA ARG A 173 5.19 -25.50 -0.33
C ARG A 173 5.67 -24.08 -0.03
N LYS A 174 5.37 -23.11 -0.89
CA LYS A 174 5.91 -21.75 -0.77
C LYS A 174 4.83 -20.76 -1.10
N GLU A 175 4.64 -19.77 -0.25
CA GLU A 175 3.66 -18.74 -0.48
C GLU A 175 4.15 -17.76 -1.54
N ARG A 176 3.21 -17.10 -2.21
CA ARG A 176 3.52 -16.06 -3.18
C ARG A 176 3.87 -14.78 -2.43
N GLN A 177 5.04 -14.24 -2.70
CA GLN A 177 5.50 -12.96 -2.17
C GLN A 177 5.92 -12.06 -3.33
N ASP A 178 5.67 -10.76 -3.21
CA ASP A 178 5.93 -9.84 -4.30
C ASP A 178 6.12 -8.41 -3.78
N TRP A 179 6.55 -7.54 -4.69
CA TRP A 179 6.76 -6.13 -4.43
C TRP A 179 5.50 -5.33 -4.74
N PHE A 180 5.00 -4.65 -3.72
CA PHE A 180 3.92 -3.68 -3.85
C PHE A 180 4.48 -2.29 -3.60
N PHE A 181 3.96 -1.29 -4.31
CA PHE A 181 4.33 0.09 -4.04
C PHE A 181 3.11 0.97 -3.83
N TYR A 182 3.31 1.92 -2.94
CA TYR A 182 2.34 2.87 -2.46
C TYR A 182 2.87 4.27 -2.72
N VAL A 183 2.02 5.18 -3.16
CA VAL A 183 2.34 6.61 -3.19
C VAL A 183 1.35 7.34 -2.30
N ASN A 184 1.86 8.10 -1.35
CA ASN A 184 1.06 8.86 -0.38
C ASN A 184 0.00 7.99 0.32
N GLY A 185 0.37 6.74 0.60
CA GLY A 185 -0.45 5.77 1.33
C GLY A 185 -1.47 4.99 0.50
N VAL A 186 -1.48 5.14 -0.83
CA VAL A 186 -2.40 4.41 -1.74
C VAL A 186 -1.59 3.45 -2.60
N CYS A 187 -2.01 2.19 -2.67
CA CYS A 187 -1.36 1.18 -3.51
C CYS A 187 -1.55 1.52 -4.98
N ALA A 188 -0.51 1.43 -5.78
CA ALA A 188 -0.57 1.81 -7.18
C ALA A 188 -1.43 0.87 -8.03
N ASP A 189 -2.13 1.44 -9.00
CA ASP A 189 -2.97 0.82 -10.03
C ASP A 189 -2.24 0.50 -11.34
N GLY A 190 -0.94 0.77 -11.40
CA GLY A 190 -0.12 0.57 -12.60
C GLY A 190 1.35 0.36 -12.27
N GLY A 191 2.15 0.05 -13.28
CA GLY A 191 3.59 -0.16 -13.14
C GLY A 191 4.33 1.11 -12.70
N ALA A 192 5.48 0.93 -12.06
CA ALA A 192 6.30 2.02 -11.51
C ALA A 192 6.75 3.05 -12.57
N ALA A 193 6.88 2.64 -13.83
CA ALA A 193 7.22 3.53 -14.95
C ALA A 193 6.04 4.42 -15.40
N ALA A 194 4.81 4.13 -14.96
CA ALA A 194 3.62 4.89 -15.34
C ALA A 194 3.28 6.02 -14.35
N TYR A 195 3.79 5.96 -13.11
CA TYR A 195 3.57 7.00 -12.12
C TYR A 195 4.67 8.06 -12.19
N ARG A 196 4.31 9.31 -12.52
CA ARG A 196 5.23 10.47 -12.48
C ARG A 196 5.22 11.07 -11.08
N LEU A 197 6.41 11.26 -10.52
CA LEU A 197 6.58 11.79 -9.18
C LEU A 197 6.18 13.26 -9.08
N GLN A 198 5.62 13.60 -7.94
CA GLN A 198 5.38 14.97 -7.52
C GLN A 198 6.30 15.31 -6.34
N SER A 199 6.61 16.59 -6.20
CA SER A 199 7.40 17.05 -5.06
C SER A 199 6.68 16.71 -3.76
N ASN A 200 7.45 16.18 -2.81
CA ASN A 200 7.04 15.67 -1.50
C ASN A 200 6.24 14.37 -1.49
N ASP A 201 6.14 13.65 -2.62
CA ASP A 201 5.59 12.30 -2.60
C ASP A 201 6.34 11.40 -1.59
N GLN A 202 5.58 10.58 -0.86
CA GLN A 202 6.10 9.44 -0.14
C GLN A 202 5.86 8.19 -0.97
N VAL A 203 6.94 7.66 -1.54
CA VAL A 203 6.96 6.39 -2.27
C VAL A 203 7.39 5.30 -1.31
N TRP A 204 6.52 4.31 -1.09
CA TRP A 204 6.80 3.18 -0.22
C TRP A 204 6.67 1.86 -0.98
N TRP A 205 7.79 1.17 -1.17
CA TRP A 205 7.85 -0.22 -1.63
C TRP A 205 7.90 -1.18 -0.43
N ASP A 206 7.09 -2.23 -0.45
CA ASP A 206 7.16 -3.30 0.54
C ASP A 206 7.11 -4.66 -0.15
N TYR A 207 8.04 -5.54 0.24
CA TYR A 207 8.03 -6.94 -0.14
C TYR A 207 7.26 -7.76 0.89
N HIS A 208 6.16 -8.37 0.47
CA HIS A 208 5.32 -9.13 1.39
C HIS A 208 4.47 -10.19 0.68
N LEU A 209 3.75 -10.98 1.48
CA LEU A 209 2.79 -11.97 0.99
C LEU A 209 1.75 -11.33 0.07
N TRP A 210 1.58 -11.89 -1.11
CA TRP A 210 0.65 -11.37 -2.13
C TRP A 210 -0.80 -11.44 -1.65
N ASN A 211 -1.18 -12.57 -1.03
CA ASN A 211 -2.54 -12.82 -0.61
C ASN A 211 -2.62 -12.97 0.91
N ASN A 212 -2.55 -11.84 1.63
CA ASN A 212 -2.63 -11.84 3.08
C ASN A 212 -4.06 -12.03 3.61
N MET A 213 -5.07 -11.45 2.96
CA MET A 213 -6.47 -11.44 3.43
C MET A 213 -7.49 -11.66 2.31
N GLY A 214 -7.08 -12.23 1.18
CA GLY A 214 -7.97 -12.43 0.02
C GLY A 214 -7.94 -11.28 -1.01
N SER A 215 -7.20 -10.21 -0.73
CA SER A 215 -7.12 -8.98 -1.53
C SER A 215 -5.80 -8.25 -1.27
N ALA A 216 -5.38 -7.39 -2.21
CA ALA A 216 -4.27 -6.46 -1.96
C ALA A 216 -4.73 -5.32 -1.04
N ILE A 217 -3.88 -4.92 -0.09
CA ILE A 217 -4.18 -3.76 0.77
C ILE A 217 -4.06 -2.49 -0.08
N SER A 218 -5.20 -1.85 -0.35
CA SER A 218 -5.32 -0.71 -1.28
C SER A 218 -4.88 0.62 -0.69
N ALA A 219 -4.89 0.77 0.63
CA ALA A 219 -4.38 1.95 1.32
C ALA A 219 -3.78 1.60 2.68
N LEU A 220 -2.90 2.46 3.19
CA LEU A 220 -2.18 2.24 4.44
C LEU A 220 -2.03 3.50 5.28
N VAL A 221 -1.80 3.32 6.58
CA VAL A 221 -1.74 4.42 7.55
C VAL A 221 -0.33 4.99 7.71
N GLY A 222 0.69 4.24 7.31
CA GLY A 222 2.10 4.54 7.55
C GLY A 222 2.66 5.70 6.76
N SER A 223 1.92 6.19 5.77
CA SER A 223 2.22 7.41 5.00
C SER A 223 1.46 8.64 5.50
N TYR A 224 0.81 8.59 6.67
CA TYR A 224 0.23 9.80 7.28
C TYR A 224 1.29 10.91 7.39
N PRO A 225 0.99 12.17 7.02
CA PRO A 225 -0.32 12.71 6.63
C PRO A 225 -0.59 12.79 5.12
N GLU A 226 0.27 12.23 4.27
CA GLU A 226 0.28 12.47 2.82
C GLU A 226 -1.02 12.22 2.05
N PRO A 227 -1.84 11.18 2.36
CA PRO A 227 -3.10 10.99 1.66
C PRO A 227 -4.02 12.21 1.73
N PHE A 228 -3.86 13.06 2.75
CA PHE A 228 -4.68 14.24 3.03
C PHE A 228 -4.07 15.56 2.55
N ILE A 229 -2.80 15.55 2.14
CA ILE A 229 -2.07 16.76 1.72
C ILE A 229 -1.81 16.71 0.22
N HIS A 230 -1.10 15.67 -0.22
CA HIS A 230 -0.68 15.52 -1.60
C HIS A 230 -1.51 14.48 -2.35
N SER A 231 -2.20 13.56 -1.67
CA SER A 231 -3.06 12.51 -2.26
C SER A 231 -2.34 11.62 -3.30
N TYR A 232 -3.01 10.61 -3.84
CA TYR A 232 -2.45 9.88 -4.98
C TYR A 232 -2.53 10.75 -6.24
N ARG A 233 -1.41 10.93 -6.96
CA ARG A 233 -1.29 11.76 -8.18
C ARG A 233 -1.65 13.25 -8.03
N GLY A 234 -1.82 13.77 -6.81
CA GLY A 234 -2.18 15.19 -6.63
C GLY A 234 -3.62 15.51 -6.98
N LYS A 235 -4.51 14.51 -7.03
CA LYS A 235 -5.88 14.63 -7.55
C LYS A 235 -6.98 14.39 -6.52
N GLY A 236 -6.62 14.12 -5.27
CA GLY A 236 -7.59 14.01 -4.17
C GLY A 236 -8.39 15.30 -4.00
N GLY A 237 -9.69 15.15 -3.75
CA GLY A 237 -10.55 16.30 -3.45
C GLY A 237 -10.50 16.75 -1.98
N PRO A 238 -11.46 17.57 -1.54
CA PRO A 238 -11.51 18.07 -0.15
C PRO A 238 -11.62 16.94 0.88
N VAL A 239 -10.83 17.03 1.95
CA VAL A 239 -10.85 16.06 3.05
C VAL A 239 -12.09 16.27 3.91
N THR A 240 -12.82 15.19 4.18
CA THR A 240 -13.98 15.21 5.08
C THR A 240 -13.71 14.35 6.31
N VAL A 241 -13.82 14.95 7.49
CA VAL A 241 -13.75 14.25 8.78
C VAL A 241 -15.18 14.08 9.30
N MET A 242 -15.66 12.84 9.37
CA MET A 242 -17.00 12.47 9.80
C MET A 242 -17.00 11.89 11.20
N SER A 243 -17.96 12.28 12.02
CA SER A 243 -18.16 11.72 13.35
C SER A 243 -19.63 11.68 13.75
N SER A 244 -19.93 10.91 14.79
CA SER A 244 -21.18 11.06 15.54
C SER A 244 -21.25 12.47 16.18
N PRO A 245 -22.44 12.97 16.55
CA PRO A 245 -22.56 14.24 17.27
C PRO A 245 -21.81 14.26 18.61
N GLN A 246 -21.80 13.16 19.36
CA GLN A 246 -21.06 13.10 20.64
C GLN A 246 -19.54 13.21 20.47
N ASP A 247 -19.00 12.76 19.33
CA ASP A 247 -17.57 12.75 19.04
C ASP A 247 -17.09 13.97 18.23
N GLN A 248 -17.94 14.98 18.04
CA GLN A 248 -17.62 16.17 17.24
C GLN A 248 -16.34 16.88 17.71
N HIS A 249 -16.09 16.93 19.01
CA HIS A 249 -14.89 17.52 19.59
C HIS A 249 -13.59 16.80 19.13
N LEU A 250 -13.66 15.50 18.86
CA LEU A 250 -12.54 14.72 18.30
C LEU A 250 -12.38 14.96 16.80
N ALA A 251 -13.48 15.16 16.07
CA ALA A 251 -13.42 15.61 14.68
C ALA A 251 -12.76 16.99 14.55
N GLU A 252 -13.13 17.94 15.41
CA GLU A 252 -12.51 19.27 15.46
C GLU A 252 -11.00 19.20 15.76
N LYS A 253 -10.61 18.36 16.71
CA LYS A 253 -9.19 18.09 17.02
C LYS A 253 -8.45 17.52 15.81
N THR A 254 -9.05 16.56 15.11
CA THR A 254 -8.48 15.92 13.92
C THR A 254 -8.34 16.89 12.76
N VAL A 255 -9.36 17.69 12.47
CA VAL A 255 -9.32 18.75 11.45
C VAL A 255 -8.22 19.76 11.74
N LYS A 256 -8.10 20.21 13.00
CA LYS A 256 -7.05 21.13 13.41
C LYS A 256 -5.65 20.54 13.19
N ALA A 257 -5.46 19.26 13.54
CA ALA A 257 -4.19 18.56 13.33
C ALA A 257 -3.85 18.44 11.84
N LEU A 258 -4.80 18.00 10.99
CA LEU A 258 -4.58 17.89 9.54
C LEU A 258 -4.22 19.24 8.90
N LYS A 259 -4.93 20.31 9.28
CA LYS A 259 -4.59 21.67 8.81
C LYS A 259 -3.20 22.12 9.25
N ALA A 260 -2.80 21.78 10.49
CA ALA A 260 -1.47 22.10 11.00
C ALA A 260 -0.36 21.32 10.26
N GLN A 261 -0.67 20.15 9.71
CA GLN A 261 0.26 19.36 8.87
C GLN A 261 0.33 19.85 7.42
N GLY A 262 -0.59 20.71 6.97
CA GLY A 262 -0.59 21.29 5.63
C GLY A 262 -1.79 20.93 4.75
N ALA A 263 -2.76 20.16 5.25
CA ALA A 263 -3.97 19.84 4.48
C ALA A 263 -4.81 21.12 4.25
N ALA A 264 -4.97 21.51 2.98
CA ALA A 264 -5.53 22.81 2.63
C ALA A 264 -7.07 22.90 2.79
N LYS A 265 -7.78 21.83 2.40
CA LYS A 265 -9.25 21.79 2.37
C LYS A 265 -9.74 20.65 3.25
N VAL A 266 -9.98 20.95 4.53
CA VAL A 266 -10.48 19.98 5.51
C VAL A 266 -11.73 20.53 6.20
N ALA A 267 -12.81 19.75 6.17
CA ALA A 267 -14.08 20.09 6.78
C ALA A 267 -14.62 18.93 7.65
N ILE A 268 -15.49 19.27 8.60
CA ILE A 268 -16.27 18.30 9.36
C ILE A 268 -17.55 17.99 8.57
N GLY A 269 -17.89 16.71 8.46
CA GLY A 269 -19.15 16.23 7.89
C GLY A 269 -19.94 15.40 8.90
N SER A 270 -21.24 15.26 8.67
CA SER A 270 -22.04 14.23 9.34
C SER A 270 -21.68 12.84 8.80
N LEU A 271 -21.98 11.79 9.58
CA LEU A 271 -21.96 10.42 9.08
C LEU A 271 -23.00 10.25 7.96
N ASP A 272 -22.53 10.28 6.71
CA ASP A 272 -23.35 10.21 5.51
C ASP A 272 -22.87 9.05 4.61
N VAL A 273 -23.76 8.09 4.38
CA VAL A 273 -23.42 6.86 3.62
C VAL A 273 -23.05 7.19 2.18
N ALA A 274 -23.76 8.11 1.52
CA ALA A 274 -23.48 8.46 0.14
C ALA A 274 -22.09 9.09 -0.01
N ALA A 275 -21.67 9.91 0.95
CA ALA A 275 -20.34 10.52 0.99
C ALA A 275 -19.23 9.50 1.32
N MET A 276 -19.53 8.42 2.05
CA MET A 276 -18.58 7.30 2.28
C MET A 276 -18.46 6.37 1.06
N GLU A 277 -19.56 6.11 0.35
CA GLU A 277 -19.60 5.26 -0.84
C GLU A 277 -19.00 5.95 -2.08
N ASN A 278 -19.41 7.20 -2.33
CA ASN A 278 -19.02 7.99 -3.50
C ASN A 278 -18.16 9.18 -3.08
N ARG A 279 -16.97 8.85 -2.56
CA ARG A 279 -16.04 9.83 -1.98
C ARG A 279 -15.59 10.83 -3.05
N LYS A 280 -15.72 12.12 -2.72
CA LYS A 280 -15.23 13.24 -3.55
C LYS A 280 -13.86 13.76 -3.13
N GLY A 281 -13.26 13.12 -2.14
CA GLY A 281 -12.04 13.48 -1.45
C GLY A 281 -11.75 12.41 -0.39
N PRO A 282 -10.55 12.38 0.21
CA PRO A 282 -10.28 11.48 1.32
C PRO A 282 -11.30 11.68 2.45
N VAL A 283 -11.83 10.57 2.97
CA VAL A 283 -12.81 10.59 4.06
C VAL A 283 -12.19 9.93 5.28
N LEU A 284 -12.32 10.56 6.45
CA LEU A 284 -11.93 9.99 7.72
C LEU A 284 -13.18 9.86 8.59
N VAL A 285 -13.55 8.64 8.95
CA VAL A 285 -14.67 8.35 9.86
C VAL A 285 -14.10 8.06 11.25
N LEU A 286 -14.66 8.71 12.27
CA LEU A 286 -14.30 8.47 13.66
C LEU A 286 -15.55 8.26 14.52
N GLY A 287 -15.44 7.33 15.48
CA GLY A 287 -16.54 7.02 16.39
C GLY A 287 -16.30 5.74 17.18
N VAL A 288 -17.18 5.48 18.14
CA VAL A 288 -17.23 4.20 18.86
C VAL A 288 -17.95 3.17 18.00
N TRP A 289 -17.44 1.94 17.93
CA TRP A 289 -17.98 0.90 17.06
C TRP A 289 -19.46 0.61 17.31
N ASP A 290 -19.90 0.59 18.57
CA ASP A 290 -21.30 0.35 18.92
C ASP A 290 -22.26 1.39 18.33
N ASP A 291 -21.81 2.62 18.09
CA ASP A 291 -22.61 3.63 17.40
C ASP A 291 -22.49 3.48 15.87
N LEU A 292 -21.29 3.18 15.38
CA LEU A 292 -21.02 3.07 13.95
C LEU A 292 -21.68 1.85 13.31
N LYS A 293 -21.82 0.73 14.04
CA LYS A 293 -22.44 -0.51 13.54
C LYS A 293 -23.94 -0.36 13.22
N GLU A 294 -24.60 0.64 13.79
CA GLU A 294 -25.99 0.98 13.47
C GLU A 294 -26.13 1.56 12.05
N ILE A 295 -25.04 2.04 11.45
CA ILE A 295 -25.01 2.42 10.04
C ILE A 295 -24.79 1.15 9.22
N THR A 296 -25.86 0.66 8.58
CA THR A 296 -25.87 -0.59 7.78
C THR A 296 -24.68 -0.72 6.83
N TRP A 297 -24.22 0.38 6.25
CA TRP A 297 -23.06 0.37 5.37
C TRP A 297 -21.75 0.03 6.10
N LEU A 298 -21.52 0.62 7.28
CA LEU A 298 -20.33 0.34 8.11
C LEU A 298 -20.39 -1.08 8.70
N ALA A 299 -21.57 -1.57 9.07
CA ALA A 299 -21.73 -2.98 9.45
C ALA A 299 -21.31 -3.92 8.32
N LYS A 300 -21.80 -3.71 7.10
CA LYS A 300 -21.39 -4.51 5.92
C LYS A 300 -19.91 -4.36 5.60
N PHE A 301 -19.35 -3.16 5.77
CA PHE A 301 -17.93 -2.90 5.60
C PHE A 301 -17.09 -3.76 6.54
N ASN A 302 -17.50 -3.87 7.81
CA ASN A 302 -16.85 -4.71 8.81
C ASN A 302 -16.94 -6.19 8.45
N GLU A 303 -18.11 -6.69 8.04
CA GLU A 303 -18.28 -8.08 7.57
C GLU A 303 -17.41 -8.39 6.32
N ALA A 304 -17.10 -7.37 5.52
CA ALA A 304 -16.27 -7.48 4.33
C ALA A 304 -14.77 -7.28 4.61
N TYR A 305 -14.31 -7.34 5.87
CA TYR A 305 -12.93 -7.00 6.29
C TYR A 305 -11.83 -7.62 5.40
N ARG A 306 -12.00 -8.88 4.98
CA ARG A 306 -11.08 -9.57 4.07
C ARG A 306 -10.97 -8.90 2.70
N LYS A 307 -12.10 -8.52 2.10
CA LYS A 307 -12.12 -7.86 0.78
C LYS A 307 -11.63 -6.42 0.84
N THR A 308 -11.97 -5.72 1.91
CA THR A 308 -11.54 -4.33 2.14
C THR A 308 -10.09 -4.23 2.62
N GLY A 309 -9.42 -5.36 2.86
CA GLY A 309 -8.04 -5.44 3.31
C GLY A 309 -7.85 -4.98 4.76
N MET A 310 -8.93 -4.96 5.55
CA MET A 310 -8.89 -4.59 6.97
C MET A 310 -8.30 -5.74 7.78
N GLY A 311 -7.17 -5.47 8.45
CA GLY A 311 -6.51 -6.40 9.37
C GLY A 311 -7.23 -6.52 10.72
N VAL A 312 -8.48 -6.06 10.78
CA VAL A 312 -9.32 -6.03 11.97
C VAL A 312 -10.76 -6.41 11.64
N HIS A 313 -11.47 -6.95 12.62
CA HIS A 313 -12.90 -7.21 12.55
C HIS A 313 -13.53 -6.94 13.91
N PHE A 314 -14.49 -6.03 13.97
CA PHE A 314 -15.20 -5.73 15.20
C PHE A 314 -16.34 -6.72 15.44
N THR A 315 -16.50 -7.14 16.69
CA THR A 315 -17.54 -8.09 17.13
C THR A 315 -18.17 -7.59 18.43
N ASP A 316 -19.27 -8.20 18.86
CA ASP A 316 -19.84 -7.91 20.20
C ASP A 316 -18.90 -8.33 21.35
N GLY A 317 -17.88 -9.15 21.06
CA GLY A 317 -16.88 -9.61 22.03
C GLY A 317 -15.61 -8.76 22.12
N GLY A 318 -15.50 -7.68 21.33
CA GLY A 318 -14.31 -6.86 21.20
C GLY A 318 -13.85 -6.74 19.74
N VAL A 319 -12.54 -6.53 19.52
CA VAL A 319 -11.96 -6.44 18.17
C VAL A 319 -10.98 -7.58 17.91
N GLU A 320 -11.19 -8.27 16.81
CA GLU A 320 -10.31 -9.31 16.28
C GLU A 320 -9.21 -8.67 15.44
N LEU A 321 -7.97 -9.11 15.64
CA LEU A 321 -6.77 -8.65 14.94
C LEU A 321 -6.18 -9.82 14.16
N PHE A 322 -5.94 -9.62 12.87
CA PHE A 322 -5.50 -10.69 11.97
C PHE A 322 -3.99 -10.67 11.72
N THR A 323 -3.44 -11.85 11.47
CA THR A 323 -2.04 -12.04 11.07
C THR A 323 -1.83 -11.69 9.59
N SER A 324 -0.58 -11.66 9.15
CA SER A 324 -0.23 -11.47 7.74
C SER A 324 -0.71 -12.59 6.82
N HIS A 325 -1.21 -13.71 7.36
CA HIS A 325 -1.82 -14.81 6.62
C HIS A 325 -3.35 -14.74 6.64
N GLY A 326 -3.93 -13.72 7.29
CA GLY A 326 -5.37 -13.54 7.40
C GLY A 326 -6.01 -14.49 8.41
N GLU A 327 -5.20 -15.09 9.26
CA GLU A 327 -5.65 -15.91 10.39
C GLU A 327 -5.95 -15.01 11.59
N LEU A 328 -6.88 -15.43 12.45
CA LEU A 328 -7.13 -14.74 13.70
C LEU A 328 -5.89 -14.84 14.61
N GLY A 329 -5.23 -13.72 14.88
CA GLY A 329 -4.05 -13.67 15.76
C GLY A 329 -4.41 -13.46 17.23
N GLU A 330 -5.28 -12.48 17.48
CA GLU A 330 -5.70 -12.04 18.81
C GLU A 330 -7.11 -11.44 18.78
N THR A 331 -7.88 -11.65 19.86
CA THR A 331 -9.12 -10.92 20.13
C THR A 331 -8.91 -10.01 21.33
N VAL A 332 -8.94 -8.70 21.11
CA VAL A 332 -8.80 -7.69 22.16
C VAL A 332 -10.18 -7.39 22.74
N LYS A 333 -10.35 -7.75 24.02
CA LYS A 333 -11.61 -7.55 24.76
C LYS A 333 -11.63 -6.27 25.61
N GLU A 334 -10.46 -5.68 25.83
CA GLU A 334 -10.32 -4.42 26.55
C GLU A 334 -10.51 -3.21 25.61
N SER A 335 -10.42 -2.00 26.16
CA SER A 335 -10.47 -0.76 25.40
C SER A 335 -9.38 -0.74 24.32
N ALA A 336 -9.80 -0.57 23.06
CA ALA A 336 -8.92 -0.58 21.91
C ALA A 336 -9.32 0.49 20.90
N GLY A 337 -8.33 1.18 20.34
CA GLY A 337 -8.50 2.13 19.23
C GLY A 337 -7.90 1.59 17.95
N ILE A 338 -8.61 1.66 16.84
CA ILE A 338 -8.13 1.22 15.51
C ILE A 338 -7.87 2.43 14.63
N ILE A 339 -6.74 2.39 13.92
CA ILE A 339 -6.37 3.32 12.85
C ILE A 339 -6.14 2.47 11.60
N ALA A 340 -7.07 2.56 10.64
CA ALA A 340 -7.01 1.77 9.42
C ALA A 340 -7.37 2.62 8.20
N ALA A 341 -6.96 2.17 7.01
CA ALA A 341 -7.24 2.84 5.75
C ALA A 341 -7.51 1.82 4.64
N THR A 342 -8.44 2.15 3.75
CA THR A 342 -8.73 1.37 2.55
C THR A 342 -9.16 2.26 1.40
N GLY A 343 -8.84 1.87 0.17
CA GLY A 343 -9.37 2.44 -1.06
C GLY A 343 -10.42 1.53 -1.68
N ALA A 344 -11.28 2.09 -2.54
CA ALA A 344 -12.23 1.33 -3.35
C ALA A 344 -11.57 0.38 -4.36
N GLY A 345 -10.28 0.57 -4.59
CA GLY A 345 -9.41 -0.27 -5.40
C GLY A 345 -7.99 0.29 -5.36
N LEU A 346 -7.14 -0.26 -6.22
CA LEU A 346 -5.80 0.28 -6.42
C LEU A 346 -5.90 1.67 -7.06
N GLY A 347 -5.02 2.58 -6.66
CA GLY A 347 -4.96 3.94 -7.18
C GLY A 347 -6.12 4.85 -6.78
N ASP A 348 -6.91 4.48 -5.75
CA ASP A 348 -7.98 5.33 -5.23
C ASP A 348 -7.41 6.64 -4.65
N GLU A 349 -7.66 7.75 -5.34
CA GLU A 349 -7.21 9.09 -4.96
C GLU A 349 -7.90 9.62 -3.69
N ASN A 350 -8.96 8.95 -3.24
CA ASN A 350 -9.84 9.38 -2.16
C ASN A 350 -10.01 8.25 -1.12
N PRO A 351 -8.96 7.79 -0.43
CA PRO A 351 -9.07 6.66 0.50
C PRO A 351 -10.01 6.97 1.67
N LEU A 352 -10.65 5.92 2.18
CA LEU A 352 -11.39 5.91 3.44
C LEU A 352 -10.44 5.57 4.59
N TRP A 353 -10.45 6.38 5.64
CA TRP A 353 -9.75 6.16 6.89
C TRP A 353 -10.74 5.94 8.03
N LEU A 354 -10.38 5.06 8.95
CA LEU A 354 -11.16 4.74 10.15
C LEU A 354 -10.32 5.04 11.40
N LEU A 355 -10.89 5.82 12.31
CA LEU A 355 -10.42 6.02 13.69
C LEU A 355 -11.51 5.52 14.63
N VAL A 356 -11.51 4.22 14.94
CA VAL A 356 -12.65 3.58 15.60
C VAL A 356 -12.24 3.01 16.95
N GLY A 357 -12.97 3.36 18.00
CA GLY A 357 -12.80 2.76 19.32
C GLY A 357 -13.75 1.59 19.54
N THR A 358 -13.32 0.54 20.26
CA THR A 358 -14.27 -0.40 20.89
C THR A 358 -15.11 0.29 21.96
N ASP A 359 -14.57 1.37 22.54
CA ASP A 359 -15.24 2.29 23.45
C ASP A 359 -14.70 3.73 23.27
N ALA A 360 -15.20 4.66 24.08
CA ALA A 360 -14.75 6.05 24.06
C ALA A 360 -13.26 6.21 24.41
N GLN A 361 -12.70 5.37 25.28
CA GLN A 361 -11.28 5.44 25.62
C GLN A 361 -10.42 5.04 24.41
N GLY A 362 -10.74 3.93 23.76
CA GLY A 362 -10.06 3.45 22.56
C GLY A 362 -10.11 4.48 21.43
N LEU A 363 -11.28 5.11 21.21
CA LEU A 363 -11.42 6.18 20.22
C LEU A 363 -10.50 7.37 20.54
N ASN A 364 -10.48 7.82 21.79
CA ASN A 364 -9.61 8.91 22.23
C ASN A 364 -8.13 8.58 22.03
N GLU A 365 -7.73 7.34 22.32
CA GLU A 365 -6.35 6.88 22.13
C GLU A 365 -5.96 6.86 20.64
N ALA A 366 -6.82 6.36 19.74
CA ALA A 366 -6.61 6.38 18.30
C ALA A 366 -6.45 7.82 17.76
N VAL A 367 -7.37 8.71 18.12
CA VAL A 367 -7.32 10.13 17.72
C VAL A 367 -6.05 10.80 18.29
N LYS A 368 -5.67 10.49 19.53
CA LYS A 368 -4.45 11.01 20.15
C LYS A 368 -3.20 10.58 19.38
N ILE A 369 -3.09 9.31 18.98
CA ILE A 369 -1.96 8.84 18.17
C ILE A 369 -1.85 9.63 16.87
N LEU A 370 -2.95 9.78 16.14
CA LEU A 370 -2.95 10.49 14.87
C LEU A 370 -2.59 11.99 15.03
N THR A 371 -3.14 12.65 16.05
CA THR A 371 -3.07 14.11 16.21
C THR A 371 -1.86 14.60 17.00
N GLU A 372 -1.32 13.79 17.92
CA GLU A 372 -0.24 14.20 18.83
C GLU A 372 1.04 13.39 18.66
N SER A 373 0.98 12.17 18.11
CA SER A 373 2.14 11.29 17.98
C SER A 373 2.14 10.46 16.68
N PRO A 374 1.89 11.07 15.50
CA PRO A 374 1.69 10.34 14.25
C PRO A 374 2.91 9.50 13.82
N LYS A 375 4.12 9.86 14.28
CA LYS A 375 5.34 9.06 14.04
C LYS A 375 5.21 7.62 14.55
N LYS A 376 4.35 7.35 15.54
CA LYS A 376 4.13 5.99 16.09
C LYS A 376 3.47 5.04 15.10
N ILE A 377 2.79 5.53 14.06
CA ILE A 377 2.18 4.70 13.02
C ILE A 377 2.98 4.71 11.70
N SER A 378 4.11 5.43 11.64
CA SER A 378 4.90 5.54 10.41
C SER A 378 5.37 4.16 9.93
N GLY A 379 5.16 3.89 8.64
CA GLY A 379 5.48 2.61 8.03
C GLY A 379 4.64 1.44 8.50
N MET A 380 3.44 1.66 9.06
CA MET A 380 2.47 0.59 9.36
C MET A 380 1.39 0.52 8.27
N TYR A 381 0.87 -0.68 8.02
CA TYR A 381 -0.28 -0.83 7.13
C TYR A 381 -1.54 -0.36 7.83
N GLN A 382 -1.77 -0.87 9.03
CA GLN A 382 -2.83 -0.47 9.95
C GLN A 382 -2.28 -0.51 11.38
N ALA A 383 -3.02 0.03 12.35
CA ALA A 383 -2.61 0.01 13.74
C ALA A 383 -3.78 -0.21 14.69
N ALA A 384 -3.52 -0.94 15.77
CA ALA A 384 -4.37 -0.98 16.96
C ALA A 384 -3.66 -0.27 18.12
N VAL A 385 -4.41 0.40 18.98
CA VAL A 385 -3.95 1.06 20.20
C VAL A 385 -4.62 0.35 21.35
N VAL A 386 -3.85 -0.44 22.10
CA VAL A 386 -4.35 -1.29 23.18
C VAL A 386 -3.57 -0.95 24.44
N SER A 387 -4.29 -0.55 25.48
CA SER A 387 -3.72 -0.07 26.75
C SER A 387 -2.61 0.99 26.52
N GLY A 388 -2.82 1.93 25.58
CA GLY A 388 -1.87 2.98 25.20
C GLY A 388 -0.65 2.55 24.37
N LYS A 389 -0.53 1.27 24.01
CA LYS A 389 0.53 0.73 23.13
C LYS A 389 0.02 0.62 21.69
N VAL A 390 0.85 1.05 20.73
CA VAL A 390 0.54 0.89 19.31
C VAL A 390 1.03 -0.47 18.84
N LEU A 391 0.10 -1.31 18.41
CA LEU A 391 0.34 -2.59 17.76
C LEU A 391 0.30 -2.40 16.25
N ARG A 392 1.32 -2.91 15.55
CA ARG A 392 1.37 -2.95 14.09
C ARG A 392 0.44 -4.04 13.57
N LEU A 393 -0.36 -3.68 12.57
CA LEU A 393 -1.18 -4.62 11.81
C LEU A 393 -0.72 -4.68 10.34
N PRO A 394 -0.77 -5.86 9.70
CA PRO A 394 -1.19 -7.15 10.29
C PRO A 394 -0.20 -7.68 11.35
N LEU A 395 -0.69 -8.54 12.24
CA LEU A 395 0.14 -9.21 13.24
C LEU A 395 1.10 -10.21 12.57
N GLU A 396 2.18 -10.55 13.27
CA GLU A 396 3.01 -11.70 12.86
C GLU A 396 2.29 -13.00 13.22
N PRO A 397 2.38 -14.05 12.37
CA PRO A 397 1.99 -15.39 12.74
C PRO A 397 2.75 -15.87 13.98
N LYS A 398 2.14 -16.77 14.76
CA LYS A 398 2.74 -17.32 15.98
C LYS A 398 3.69 -18.47 15.71
#